data_AF-A0A183E4D2-F1
#
_entry.id   AF-A0A183E4D2-F1
#
_cell.length_a   1.000
_cell.length_b   1.000
_cell.length_c   1.000
_cell.angle_alpha   90.00
_cell.angle_beta   90.00
_cell.angle_gamma   90.00
#
_symmetry.space_group_name_H-M   'P 1'
#
loop_
_entity.id
_entity.type
_entity.pdbx_description
1 polymer ?
#
loop_
_entity_poly.entity_id
_entity_poly.type
_entity_poly.pdbx_seq_one_letter_code
_entity_poly.pdbx_strand_id
1 'polypeptide(L)' 'LLWAERGLTDESEILKFLQHGTLVGLLPVPHPILIRKYQANSGTNHWFRTYLWGIIYLRNVDPPIWYDTDVKLFEIQKT' A
#
# COMPACT_ATOMS: atom_id res chain seq x y z
N LEU A 1 1.32 -24.61 -27.62
CA LEU A 1 2.35 -24.94 -28.63
C LEU A 1 1.69 -25.33 -29.96
N LEU A 2 0.85 -24.46 -30.54
CA LEU A 2 0.15 -24.71 -31.82
C LEU A 2 0.71 -23.86 -32.99
N TRP A 3 1.74 -23.05 -32.74
CA TRP A 3 2.32 -22.11 -33.71
C TRP A 3 3.65 -22.59 -34.32
N ALA A 4 4.22 -23.68 -33.80
CA ALA A 4 5.51 -24.21 -34.27
C ALA A 4 5.38 -25.24 -35.41
N GLU A 5 4.18 -25.72 -35.73
CA GLU A 5 3.97 -26.75 -36.77
C GLU A 5 3.73 -26.19 -38.18
N ARG A 6 3.63 -24.87 -38.36
CA ARG A 6 3.39 -24.25 -39.67
C ARG A 6 4.60 -23.44 -40.11
N GLY A 7 5.59 -24.16 -40.64
CA GLY A 7 6.73 -23.56 -41.32
C GLY A 7 6.29 -22.57 -42.40
N LEU A 8 6.97 -21.42 -42.42
CA LEU A 8 6.77 -20.28 -43.34
C LEU A 8 5.32 -19.77 -43.41
N THR A 9 4.92 -18.95 -42.43
CA THR A 9 3.96 -17.88 -42.71
C THR A 9 4.77 -16.64 -43.09
N ASP A 10 4.55 -16.19 -44.32
CA ASP A 10 5.23 -15.10 -44.99
C ASP A 10 5.40 -13.90 -44.04
N GLU A 11 6.64 -13.45 -43.85
CA GLU A 11 6.98 -12.35 -42.94
C GLU A 11 6.14 -11.09 -43.22
N SER A 12 5.72 -10.92 -44.48
CA SER A 12 4.82 -9.87 -44.93
C SER A 12 3.41 -9.95 -44.32
N GLU A 13 2.89 -11.15 -44.04
CA GLU A 13 1.60 -11.37 -43.39
C GLU A 13 1.67 -11.09 -41.89
N ILE A 14 2.80 -11.45 -41.25
CA ILE A 14 3.06 -11.14 -39.84
C ILE A 14 3.16 -9.61 -39.66
N LEU A 15 3.86 -8.92 -40.55
CA LEU A 15 3.97 -7.46 -40.52
C LEU A 15 2.63 -6.77 -40.81
N LYS A 16 1.83 -7.28 -41.74
CA LYS A 16 0.46 -6.77 -41.97
C LYS A 16 -0.46 -7.01 -40.78
N PHE A 17 -0.35 -8.16 -40.11
CA PHE A 17 -1.10 -8.46 -38.89
C PHE A 17 -0.73 -7.51 -37.75
N LEU A 18 0.56 -7.23 -37.55
CA LEU A 18 1.04 -6.27 -36.55
C LEU A 18 0.69 -4.81 -36.89
N GLN A 19 0.63 -4.45 -38.18
CA GLN A 19 0.22 -3.10 -38.62
C GLN A 19 -1.28 -2.84 -38.47
N HIS A 20 -2.13 -3.87 -38.57
CA HIS A 20 -3.59 -3.73 -38.45
C HIS A 20 -4.13 -4.04 -37.04
N GLY A 21 -3.35 -4.72 -36.19
CA GLY A 21 -3.75 -5.07 -34.83
C GLY A 21 -3.21 -4.08 -33.79
N THR A 22 -4.09 -3.44 -33.02
CA THR A 22 -3.68 -2.90 -31.72
C THR A 22 -3.23 -4.04 -30.81
N LEU A 23 -2.34 -3.81 -29.83
CA LEU A 23 -1.88 -4.79 -28.83
C LEU A 23 -3.00 -5.51 -28.03
N VAL A 24 -4.27 -5.16 -28.25
CA VAL A 24 -5.45 -5.79 -27.67
C VAL A 24 -5.60 -7.20 -28.22
N GLY A 25 -5.44 -8.19 -27.33
CA GLY A 25 -5.50 -9.62 -27.64
C GLY A 25 -4.16 -10.36 -27.63
N LEU A 26 -3.03 -9.62 -27.58
CA LEU A 26 -1.68 -10.21 -27.42
C LEU A 26 -1.28 -10.36 -25.95
N LEU A 27 -1.85 -9.54 -25.08
CA LEU A 27 -1.64 -9.59 -23.63
C LEU A 27 -2.88 -10.16 -22.94
N PRO A 28 -2.71 -10.93 -21.85
CA PRO A 28 -3.83 -11.35 -21.03
C PRO A 28 -4.58 -10.10 -20.52
N VAL A 29 -5.91 -10.20 -20.47
CA VAL A 29 -6.79 -9.10 -20.05
C VAL A 29 -6.37 -8.63 -18.64
N PRO A 30 -6.19 -7.31 -18.43
CA PRO A 30 -5.84 -6.81 -17.11
C PRO A 30 -6.95 -7.13 -16.10
N HIS A 31 -6.57 -7.68 -14.95
CA HIS A 31 -7.52 -7.94 -13.88
C HIS A 31 -8.11 -6.62 -13.35
N PRO A 32 -9.34 -6.63 -12.79
CA PRO A 32 -9.94 -5.42 -12.22
C PRO A 32 -9.05 -4.77 -11.15
N ILE A 33 -8.95 -3.44 -11.19
CA ILE A 33 -8.32 -2.67 -10.12
C ILE A 33 -9.34 -2.54 -8.99
N LEU A 34 -9.09 -3.23 -7.88
CA LEU A 34 -9.95 -3.17 -6.70
C LEU A 34 -9.48 -2.04 -5.77
N ILE A 35 -10.29 -1.00 -5.61
CA ILE A 35 -10.04 0.03 -4.59
C ILE A 35 -10.42 -0.55 -3.22
N ARG A 36 -9.43 -0.76 -2.35
CA ARG A 36 -9.65 -1.21 -0.97
C ARG A 36 -9.63 0.00 -0.04
N LYS A 37 -10.76 0.27 0.63
CA LYS A 37 -10.79 1.24 1.72
C LYS A 37 -10.07 0.64 2.94
N TYR A 38 -9.37 1.49 3.69
CA TYR A 38 -8.78 1.10 4.96
C TYR A 38 -9.85 0.46 5.86
N GLN A 39 -9.51 -0.69 6.45
CA GLN A 39 -10.32 -1.33 7.48
C GLN A 39 -9.62 -1.12 8.82
N ALA A 40 -10.37 -0.54 9.76
CA ALA A 40 -9.88 -0.35 11.11
C ALA A 40 -9.46 -1.70 11.70
N ASN A 41 -8.28 -1.72 12.30
CA ASN A 41 -7.77 -2.88 12.99
C ASN A 41 -7.26 -2.45 14.37
N SER A 42 -7.35 -3.37 15.33
CA SER A 42 -6.99 -3.10 16.73
C SER A 42 -5.52 -2.73 16.88
N GLY A 43 -4.63 -3.36 16.10
CA GLY A 43 -3.19 -3.09 16.13
C GLY A 43 -2.83 -1.66 15.73
N THR A 44 -3.34 -1.19 14.59
CA THR A 44 -3.13 0.18 14.09
C THR A 44 -3.77 1.20 15.02
N ASN A 45 -4.96 0.93 15.57
CA ASN A 45 -5.58 1.84 16.53
C ASN A 45 -4.73 1.96 17.81
N HIS A 46 -4.25 0.84 18.35
CA HIS A 46 -3.37 0.85 19.53
C HIS A 46 -2.05 1.58 19.25
N TRP A 47 -1.39 1.25 18.13
CA TRP A 47 -0.16 1.90 17.69
C TRP A 47 -0.35 3.41 17.53
N PHE A 48 -1.41 3.81 16.82
CA PHE A 48 -1.71 5.23 16.56
C PHE A 48 -1.97 5.97 17.85
N ARG A 49 -2.76 5.39 18.76
CA ARG A 49 -3.06 6.01 20.05
C ARG A 49 -1.80 6.18 20.90
N THR A 50 -0.96 5.16 20.99
CA THR A 50 0.31 5.23 21.75
C THR A 50 1.25 6.27 21.14
N TYR A 51 1.38 6.28 19.81
CA TYR A 51 2.20 7.28 19.11
C TYR A 51 1.69 8.71 19.35
N LEU A 52 0.38 8.94 19.18
CA LEU A 52 -0.24 10.24 19.38
C LEU A 52 -0.01 10.77 20.79
N TRP A 53 -0.25 9.94 21.82
CA TRP A 53 0.02 10.32 23.20
C TRP A 53 1.50 10.60 23.46
N GLY A 54 2.40 9.83 22.84
CA GLY A 54 3.84 10.09 22.90
C GLY A 54 4.21 11.46 22.34
N ILE A 55 3.63 11.85 21.20
CA ILE A 55 3.85 13.17 20.62
C ILE A 55 3.26 14.28 21.51
N ILE A 56 2.04 14.12 22.01
CA ILE A 56 1.40 15.10 22.90
C ILE A 56 2.27 15.30 24.14
N TYR A 57 2.74 14.22 24.76
CA TYR A 57 3.63 14.29 25.91
C TYR A 57 4.93 15.05 25.61
N LEU A 58 5.64 14.66 24.55
CA LEU A 58 6.94 15.27 24.19
C LEU A 58 6.82 16.75 23.80
N ARG A 59 5.66 17.18 23.30
CA ARG A 59 5.42 18.57 22.89
C ARG A 59 4.96 19.47 24.02
N ASN A 60 4.44 18.92 25.12
CA ASN A 60 3.88 19.67 26.25
C ASN A 60 4.67 19.37 27.52
N VAL A 61 5.98 19.67 27.48
CA VAL A 61 6.88 19.56 28.64
C VAL A 61 6.76 20.79 29.53
N ASP A 62 6.57 21.97 28.91
CA ASP A 62 6.40 23.25 29.61
C ASP A 62 5.34 24.13 28.91
N PRO A 63 4.16 24.35 29.52
CA PRO A 63 3.70 23.71 30.75
C PRO A 63 3.42 22.21 30.55
N PRO A 64 3.59 21.37 31.59
CA PRO A 64 3.24 19.95 31.52
C PRO A 64 1.76 19.73 31.16
N ILE A 65 1.47 18.63 30.45
CA ILE A 65 0.10 18.31 29.98
C ILE A 65 -0.94 18.24 31.11
N TRP A 66 -0.50 17.86 32.32
CA TRP A 66 -1.32 17.72 33.53
C TRP A 66 -1.07 18.84 34.54
N TYR A 67 -0.66 20.02 34.07
CA TYR A 67 -0.46 21.19 34.92
C TYR A 67 -1.74 21.50 35.72
N ASP A 68 -1.55 21.79 37.02
CA ASP A 68 -2.64 22.08 37.96
C ASP A 68 -3.66 20.93 38.14
N THR A 69 -3.20 19.68 38.00
CA THR A 69 -3.99 18.49 38.33
C THR A 69 -3.25 17.59 39.32
N ASP A 70 -3.98 16.70 39.99
CA ASP A 70 -3.39 15.70 40.89
C ASP A 70 -2.64 14.56 40.16
N VAL A 71 -2.69 14.53 38.82
CA VAL A 71 -2.07 13.47 38.02
C VAL A 71 -0.56 13.69 37.91
N LYS A 72 0.23 12.72 38.37
CA LYS A 72 1.70 12.75 38.33
C LYS A 72 2.25 11.56 37.57
N LEU A 73 3.18 11.82 36.64
CA LEU A 73 3.96 10.76 36.02
C LEU A 73 5.11 10.32 36.93
N PHE A 74 5.48 9.05 36.82
CA PHE A 74 6.63 8.48 37.50
C PHE A 74 7.52 7.77 36.48
N GLU A 75 8.81 7.75 36.76
CA GLU A 75 9.75 6.95 35.98
C GLU A 75 9.64 5.48 36.39
N ILE A 76 9.51 4.60 35.42
CA ILE A 76 9.59 3.16 35.66
C ILE A 76 11.08 2.81 35.73
N GLN A 77 11.59 2.52 36.91
CA GLN A 77 12.93 1.94 37.03
C GLN A 77 12.94 0.54 36.41
N LYS A 78 13.82 0.32 35.44
CA LYS A 78 14.14 -1.03 34.98
C LYS A 78 15.28 -1.55 35.85
N THR A 79 14.97 -2.55 36.66
CA THR A 79 15.95 -3.36 37.41
C THR A 79 16.86 -4.12 36.46
#